data_AF-A0A6J0W2D9-F1
#
_entry.id   AF-A0A6J0W2D9-F1
#
_cell.length_a   1.000
_cell.length_b   1.000
_cell.length_c   1.000
_cell.angle_alpha   90.00
_cell.angle_beta   90.00
_cell.angle_gamma   90.00
#
_symmetry.space_group_name_H-M   'P 1'
#
loop_
_entity.id
_entity.type
_entity.pdbx_description
1 polymer ?
#
loop_
_entity_poly.entity_id
_entity_poly.type
_entity_poly.pdbx_seq_one_letter_code
_entity_poly.pdbx_strand_id
1 'polypeptide(L)'
;MEHLEGVINKPEAEMSPQELQLHYFKMHDYDGNNLLDGLELSTAITHVHKEEGNEQTPMNEDELINLIDGVLRDDDKNNDGYIDYAEFAKSLQ
;
A
#
# COMPACT_ATOMS: atom_id res chain seq x y z
N MET A 1 12.38 11.41 -0.85
CA MET A 1 10.99 11.85 -1.11
C MET A 1 10.87 12.28 -2.57
N GLU A 2 11.05 11.37 -3.52
CA GLU A 2 11.16 11.72 -4.95
C GLU A 2 10.25 10.86 -5.83
N HIS A 3 9.08 10.47 -5.30
CA HIS A 3 8.09 9.65 -6.02
C HIS A 3 6.69 10.30 -6.00
N LEU A 4 6.61 11.60 -5.67
CA LEU A 4 5.38 12.36 -5.47
C LEU A 4 4.95 13.18 -6.70
N GLU A 5 5.04 12.62 -7.91
CA GLU A 5 4.51 13.31 -9.09
C GLU A 5 3.52 12.40 -9.82
N GLY A 6 2.22 12.65 -9.61
CA GLY A 6 1.27 12.43 -10.72
C GLY A 6 -0.12 11.91 -10.39
N VAL A 7 -0.41 11.42 -9.18
CA VAL A 7 -1.68 10.71 -8.98
C VAL A 7 -2.83 11.62 -8.52
N ILE A 8 -2.58 12.56 -7.59
CA ILE A 8 -3.59 13.55 -7.16
C ILE A 8 -2.92 14.90 -6.80
N ASN A 9 -3.34 15.98 -7.45
CA ASN A 9 -2.87 17.37 -7.20
C ASN A 9 -3.62 18.06 -6.05
N LYS A 10 -4.05 17.31 -5.02
CA LYS A 10 -4.72 17.83 -3.83
C LYS A 10 -3.90 17.43 -2.60
N PRO A 11 -3.74 18.30 -1.59
CA PRO A 11 -3.15 17.88 -0.34
C PRO A 11 -4.01 16.80 0.33
N GLU A 12 -3.37 15.78 0.90
CA GLU A 12 -4.04 14.67 1.61
C GLU A 12 -5.05 15.17 2.65
N ALA A 13 -4.76 16.30 3.30
CA ALA A 13 -5.62 16.95 4.29
C ALA A 13 -6.99 17.43 3.74
N GLU A 14 -7.15 17.54 2.42
CA GLU A 14 -8.39 17.98 1.76
C GLU A 14 -9.13 16.83 1.08
N MET A 15 -8.60 15.59 1.13
CA MET A 15 -9.20 14.43 0.50
C MET A 15 -10.23 13.76 1.41
N SER A 16 -11.33 13.28 0.82
CA SER A 16 -12.25 12.38 1.52
C SER A 16 -11.55 11.05 1.88
N PRO A 17 -12.07 10.28 2.87
CA PRO A 17 -11.51 8.97 3.20
C PRO A 17 -11.41 8.04 1.97
N GLN A 18 -12.39 8.09 1.08
CA GLN A 18 -12.39 7.29 -0.15
C GLN A 18 -11.36 7.78 -1.17
N GLU A 19 -11.17 9.10 -1.30
CA GLU A 19 -10.11 9.65 -2.16
C GLU A 19 -8.72 9.31 -1.61
N LEU A 20 -8.52 9.32 -0.28
CA LEU A 20 -7.28 8.90 0.36
C LEU A 20 -7.00 7.42 0.12
N GLN A 21 -8.00 6.55 0.29
CA GLN A 21 -7.86 5.12 0.00
C GLN A 21 -7.41 4.88 -1.44
N LEU A 22 -8.08 5.51 -2.41
CA LEU A 22 -7.71 5.40 -3.81
C LEU A 22 -6.33 6.01 -4.10
N HIS A 23 -5.97 7.10 -3.41
CA HIS A 23 -4.66 7.72 -3.53
C HIS A 23 -3.55 6.76 -3.09
N TYR A 24 -3.68 6.17 -1.90
CA TYR A 24 -2.71 5.21 -1.37
C TYR A 24 -2.59 3.98 -2.25
N PHE A 25 -3.72 3.46 -2.74
CA PHE A 25 -3.73 2.34 -3.68
C PHE A 25 -2.91 2.68 -4.93
N LYS A 26 -3.23 3.79 -5.60
CA LYS A 26 -2.54 4.19 -6.84
C LYS A 26 -1.11 4.69 -6.64
N MET A 27 -0.73 5.11 -5.44
CA MET A 27 0.63 5.53 -5.13
C MET A 27 1.62 4.35 -5.17
N HIS A 28 1.13 3.15 -4.89
CA HIS A 28 1.94 1.94 -4.79
C HIS A 28 1.76 0.97 -5.98
N ASP A 29 0.75 1.19 -6.82
CA ASP A 29 0.59 0.56 -8.15
C ASP A 29 1.61 1.17 -9.13
N TYR A 30 2.83 0.63 -9.14
CA TYR A 30 3.96 1.20 -9.89
C TYR A 30 3.93 0.80 -11.37
N ASP A 31 3.29 -0.32 -11.70
CA ASP A 31 3.17 -0.82 -13.08
C ASP A 31 1.85 -0.37 -13.77
N GLY A 32 0.91 0.19 -13.00
CA GLY A 32 -0.35 0.76 -13.49
C GLY A 32 -1.40 -0.29 -13.85
N ASN A 33 -1.28 -1.51 -13.33
CA ASN A 33 -2.20 -2.61 -13.61
C ASN A 33 -3.51 -2.50 -12.78
N ASN A 34 -3.62 -1.55 -11.85
CA ASN A 34 -4.71 -1.36 -10.89
C ASN A 34 -4.90 -2.55 -9.93
N LEU A 35 -3.82 -3.23 -9.61
CA LEU A 35 -3.70 -4.30 -8.64
C LEU A 35 -2.50 -3.98 -7.75
N LEU A 36 -2.48 -4.51 -6.53
CA LEU A 36 -1.31 -4.42 -5.66
C LEU A 36 -0.72 -5.80 -5.45
N ASP A 37 0.52 -5.98 -5.87
CA ASP A 37 1.29 -7.19 -5.62
C ASP A 37 2.07 -7.14 -4.29
N GLY A 38 2.65 -8.26 -3.88
CA GLY A 38 3.42 -8.34 -2.63
C GLY A 38 4.65 -7.42 -2.59
N LEU A 39 5.28 -7.10 -3.72
CA LEU A 39 6.41 -6.18 -3.80
C LEU A 39 5.94 -4.72 -3.67
N GLU A 40 4.82 -4.38 -4.27
CA GLU A 40 4.17 -3.07 -4.13
C GLU A 40 3.74 -2.83 -2.68
N LEU A 41 3.11 -3.83 -2.05
CA LEU A 41 2.79 -3.82 -0.61
C LEU A 41 4.05 -3.71 0.27
N SER A 42 5.13 -4.40 -0.09
CA SER A 42 6.39 -4.34 0.65
C SER A 42 6.97 -2.93 0.69
N THR A 43 6.84 -2.21 -0.44
CA THR A 43 7.31 -0.84 -0.59
C THR A 43 6.45 0.10 0.23
N ALA A 44 5.13 -0.10 0.22
CA ALA A 44 4.18 0.66 1.03
C ALA A 44 4.44 0.54 2.54
N ILE A 45 4.59 -0.69 3.04
CA ILE A 45 4.84 -0.95 4.46
C ILE A 45 6.18 -0.33 4.90
N THR A 46 7.22 -0.48 4.08
CA THR A 46 8.55 0.08 4.37
C THR A 46 8.52 1.61 4.34
N HIS A 47 7.71 2.22 3.46
CA HIS A 47 7.54 3.67 3.38
C HIS A 47 6.91 4.21 4.67
N VAL A 48 5.80 3.63 5.11
CA VAL A 48 5.13 4.01 6.37
C VAL A 48 6.06 3.83 7.56
N HIS A 49 6.79 2.71 7.64
CA HIS A 49 7.73 2.45 8.73
C HIS A 49 8.86 3.49 8.85
N LYS A 50 9.31 4.04 7.71
CA LYS A 50 10.31 5.12 7.69
C LYS A 50 9.71 6.46 8.16
N GLU A 51 8.47 6.75 7.76
CA GLU A 51 7.78 7.99 8.16
C GLU A 51 7.41 8.04 9.65
N GLU A 52 7.19 6.89 10.30
CA GLU A 52 6.95 6.79 11.75
C GLU A 52 8.19 7.02 12.63
N GLY A 53 9.33 7.42 12.04
CA GLY A 53 10.53 7.85 12.78
C GLY A 53 11.50 6.73 13.14
N ASN A 54 11.32 5.52 12.62
CA ASN A 54 12.30 4.43 12.72
C ASN A 54 13.33 4.46 11.58
N GLU A 55 13.85 5.65 11.24
CA GLU A 55 14.84 5.84 10.16
C GLU A 55 16.13 5.01 10.34
N GLN A 56 16.39 4.52 11.55
CA GLN A 56 17.66 3.86 11.92
C GLN A 56 17.60 2.33 11.93
N THR A 57 16.42 1.72 11.83
CA THR A 57 16.30 0.26 11.89
C THR A 57 15.54 -0.23 10.66
N PRO A 58 16.21 -0.93 9.73
CA PRO A 58 15.49 -1.65 8.68
C PRO A 58 14.52 -2.62 9.34
N MET A 59 13.26 -2.64 8.88
CA MET A 59 12.32 -3.69 9.26
C MET A 59 12.94 -5.05 8.91
N ASN A 60 12.80 -6.03 9.78
CA ASN A 60 13.27 -7.38 9.50
C ASN A 60 12.50 -7.93 8.28
N GLU A 61 13.22 -8.51 7.32
CA GLU A 61 12.62 -9.16 6.15
C GLU A 61 11.57 -10.20 6.56
N ASP A 62 11.80 -10.97 7.63
CA ASP A 62 10.83 -11.95 8.13
C ASP A 62 9.54 -11.26 8.62
N GLU A 63 9.64 -10.10 9.27
CA GLU A 63 8.46 -9.34 9.72
C GLU A 63 7.70 -8.76 8.53
N LEU A 64 8.42 -8.23 7.55
CA LEU A 64 7.85 -7.70 6.32
C LEU A 64 7.10 -8.79 5.54
N ILE A 65 7.72 -9.97 5.38
CA ILE A 65 7.09 -11.13 4.74
C ILE A 65 5.83 -11.55 5.51
N ASN A 66 5.90 -11.65 6.85
CA ASN A 66 4.73 -12.02 7.65
C ASN A 66 3.58 -11.00 7.54
N LEU A 67 3.87 -9.71 7.41
CA LEU A 67 2.87 -8.67 7.18
C LEU A 67 2.22 -8.82 5.80
N ILE A 68 3.03 -8.98 4.74
CA ILE A 68 2.54 -9.15 3.37
C ILE A 68 1.71 -10.43 3.25
N ASP A 69 2.21 -11.55 3.78
CA ASP A 69 1.50 -12.83 3.80
C ASP A 69 0.17 -12.73 4.57
N GLY A 70 0.15 -11.92 5.64
CA GLY A 70 -1.07 -11.64 6.40
C GLY A 70 -2.09 -10.90 5.56
N VAL A 71 -1.68 -9.81 4.91
CA VAL A 71 -2.51 -8.98 4.04
C VAL A 71 -3.06 -9.80 2.87
N LEU A 72 -2.20 -10.51 2.13
CA LEU A 72 -2.64 -11.35 1.02
C LEU A 72 -3.61 -12.44 1.48
N ARG A 73 -3.31 -13.17 2.57
CA ARG A 73 -4.21 -14.21 3.08
C ARG A 73 -5.59 -13.67 3.46
N ASP A 74 -5.63 -12.46 4.01
CA ASP A 74 -6.86 -11.89 4.54
C ASP A 74 -7.66 -11.15 3.46
N ASP A 75 -7.02 -10.58 2.44
CA ASP A 75 -7.66 -9.69 1.47
C ASP A 75 -7.73 -10.22 0.03
N ASP A 76 -6.76 -11.02 -0.42
CA ASP A 76 -6.80 -11.69 -1.74
C ASP A 76 -7.86 -12.79 -1.73
N LYS A 77 -9.08 -12.46 -2.18
CA LYS A 77 -10.25 -13.36 -2.12
C LYS A 77 -10.31 -14.31 -3.30
N ASN A 78 -9.74 -13.91 -4.42
CA ASN A 78 -9.72 -14.70 -5.64
C ASN A 78 -8.45 -15.58 -5.74
N ASN A 79 -7.50 -15.38 -4.84
CA ASN A 79 -6.22 -16.06 -4.67
C ASN A 79 -5.32 -15.97 -5.92
N ASP A 80 -5.34 -14.82 -6.60
CA ASP A 80 -4.55 -14.53 -7.81
C ASP A 80 -3.16 -13.95 -7.52
N GLY A 81 -2.86 -13.68 -6.24
CA GLY A 81 -1.59 -13.11 -5.78
C GLY A 81 -1.55 -11.59 -5.80
N TYR A 82 -2.69 -10.95 -6.05
CA TYR A 82 -2.86 -9.51 -6.07
C TYR A 82 -4.03 -9.07 -5.18
N ILE A 83 -4.07 -7.79 -4.87
CA ILE A 83 -5.20 -7.16 -4.20
C ILE A 83 -5.78 -6.10 -5.15
N ASP A 84 -7.02 -6.30 -5.57
CA ASP A 84 -7.74 -5.29 -6.33
C ASP A 84 -8.31 -4.19 -5.43
N TYR A 85 -8.76 -3.07 -6.02
CA TYR A 85 -9.30 -1.96 -5.24
C TYR A 85 -10.53 -2.34 -4.40
N ALA A 86 -11.36 -3.29 -4.86
CA ALA A 86 -12.54 -3.74 -4.12
C ALA A 86 -12.16 -4.63 -2.92
N GLU A 87 -11.09 -5.41 -3.03
CA GLU A 87 -10.49 -6.17 -1.94
C GLU A 87 -9.83 -5.23 -0.92
N PHE A 88 -9.02 -4.28 -1.39
CA PHE A 88 -8.39 -3.24 -0.56
C PHE A 88 -9.42 -2.38 0.19
N ALA A 89 -10.48 -1.94 -0.48
CA ALA A 89 -11.50 -1.11 0.16
C ALA A 89 -12.28 -1.86 1.24
N LYS A 90 -12.38 -3.20 1.15
CA LYS A 90 -13.03 -4.04 2.17
C LYS A 90 -12.16 -4.24 3.39
N SER A 91 -10.84 -4.24 3.25
CA SER A 91 -9.91 -4.44 4.37
C SER A 91 -9.85 -3.23 5.32
N LEU A 92 -10.27 -2.06 4.81
CA LEU A 92 -10.33 -0.80 5.56
C LEU A 92 -11.71 -0.49 6.18
N GLN A 93 -12.68 -1.39 6.09
CA GLN A 93 -14.02 -1.28 6.72
C GLN A 93 -14.11 -2.07 8.03
#